data_AF-A0A931EIC6-F1
#
_entry.id   AF-A0A931EIC6-F1
#
_cell.length_a   1.000
_cell.length_b   1.000
_cell.length_c   1.000
_cell.angle_alpha   90.00
_cell.angle_beta   90.00
_cell.angle_gamma   90.00
#
_symmetry.space_group_name_H-M   'P 1'
#
loop_
_entity.id
_entity.type
_entity.pdbx_description
1 polymer ?
#
loop_
_entity_poly.entity_id
_entity_poly.type
_entity_poly.pdbx_seq_one_letter_code
_entity_poly.pdbx_strand_id
1 'polypeptide(L)' 'MSKKRKLLQKLLRGSKNVRFDELLALALGFGFTLDRASGSHHCWRWSSNTA' A
#
# COMPACT_ATOMS: atom_id res chain seq x y z
N MET A 1 -4.90 -12.94 13.64
CA MET A 1 -3.97 -12.22 12.73
C MET A 1 -4.78 -11.42 11.72
N SER A 2 -4.72 -10.08 11.74
CA SER A 2 -5.47 -9.26 10.77
C SER A 2 -4.95 -9.45 9.34
N LYS A 3 -5.83 -9.30 8.34
CA LYS A 3 -5.48 -9.44 6.91
C LYS A 3 -4.31 -8.54 6.51
N LYS A 4 -4.26 -7.30 7.03
CA LYS A 4 -3.19 -6.33 6.78
C LYS A 4 -1.82 -6.80 7.29
N ARG A 5 -1.76 -7.44 8.47
CA ARG A 5 -0.50 -7.96 9.03
C ARG A 5 0.04 -9.16 8.25
N LYS A 6 -0.84 -10.06 7.80
CA LYS A 6 -0.47 -11.17 6.91
C LYS A 6 0.07 -10.65 5.57
N LEU A 7 -0.56 -9.62 5.02
CA LEU A 7 -0.11 -8.99 3.77
C LEU A 7 1.27 -8.33 3.92
N LEU A 8 1.50 -7.58 5.01
CA LEU A 8 2.82 -7.01 5.28
C LEU A 8 3.90 -8.11 5.35
N GLN A 9 3.61 -9.22 6.05
CA GLN A 9 4.52 -10.36 6.12
C GLN A 9 4.77 -11.02 4.75
N LYS A 10 3.74 -11.13 3.90
CA LYS A 10 3.86 -11.65 2.52
C LYS A 10 4.79 -10.77 1.67
N LEU A 11 4.64 -9.45 1.77
CA LEU A 11 5.52 -8.47 1.11
C LEU A 11 6.97 -8.59 1.60
N LEU A 12 7.18 -8.60 2.93
CA LEU A 12 8.52 -8.71 3.53
C LEU A 12 9.23 -10.04 3.22
N ARG A 13 8.48 -11.11 2.92
CA ARG A 13 9.03 -12.43 2.54
C ARG A 13 9.44 -12.53 1.06
N GLY A 14 9.43 -11.43 0.31
CA GLY A 14 9.91 -11.37 -1.08
C GLY A 14 8.83 -11.03 -2.11
N SER A 15 7.69 -10.45 -1.69
CA SER A 15 6.67 -9.86 -2.57
C SER A 15 6.13 -10.77 -3.69
N LYS A 16 6.21 -12.10 -3.55
CA LYS A 16 5.69 -13.03 -4.55
C LYS A 16 4.16 -13.04 -4.55
N ASN A 17 3.57 -12.98 -5.75
CA ASN A 17 2.13 -13.08 -5.98
C ASN A 17 1.30 -12.04 -5.20
N VAL A 18 1.79 -10.81 -5.09
CA VAL A 18 1.06 -9.70 -4.47
C VAL A 18 0.26 -8.98 -5.54
N ARG A 19 -1.05 -8.88 -5.35
CA ARG A 19 -1.92 -8.13 -6.26
C ARG A 19 -1.76 -6.62 -6.01
N PHE A 20 -2.04 -5.81 -7.02
CA PHE A 20 -1.92 -4.37 -6.92
C PHE A 20 -2.86 -3.79 -5.83
N ASP A 21 -4.10 -4.27 -5.78
CA ASP A 21 -5.12 -3.90 -4.78
C ASP A 21 -4.67 -4.18 -3.33
N GLU A 22 -3.98 -5.28 -3.10
CA GLU A 22 -3.35 -5.58 -1.81
C GLU A 22 -2.33 -4.48 -1.44
N LEU A 23 -1.47 -4.10 -2.38
CA LEU A 23 -0.44 -3.08 -2.17
C LEU A 23 -1.06 -1.71 -1.86
N LEU A 24 -2.17 -1.35 -2.54
CA LEU A 24 -2.91 -0.12 -2.27
C LEU A 24 -3.52 -0.12 -0.86
N ALA A 25 -4.15 -1.23 -0.46
CA ALA A 25 -4.74 -1.35 0.88
C ALA A 25 -3.68 -1.22 2.00
N LEU A 26 -2.46 -1.67 1.73
CA LEU A 26 -1.33 -1.50 2.63
C LEU A 26 -0.85 -0.04 2.66
N ALA A 27 -0.66 0.58 1.50
CA ALA A 27 -0.22 1.97 1.37
C ALA A 27 -1.18 2.94 2.09
N LEU A 28 -2.49 2.78 1.88
CA LEU A 28 -3.52 3.54 2.60
C LEU A 28 -3.43 3.32 4.13
N GLY A 29 -3.14 2.10 4.56
CA GLY A 29 -2.93 1.77 5.98
C GLY A 29 -1.70 2.44 6.61
N PHE A 30 -0.71 2.82 5.79
CA PHE A 30 0.50 3.54 6.22
C PHE A 30 0.36 5.07 6.10
N GLY A 31 -0.81 5.59 5.71
CA GLY A 31 -1.04 7.03 5.56
C GLY A 31 -0.64 7.60 4.20
N PHE A 32 -0.43 6.76 3.20
CA PHE A 32 -0.35 7.24 1.83
C PHE A 32 -1.74 7.58 1.30
N THR A 33 -1.80 8.56 0.42
CA THR A 33 -2.99 8.97 -0.30
C THR A 33 -2.69 9.00 -1.80
N LEU A 34 -3.68 8.68 -2.63
CA LEU A 34 -3.53 8.76 -4.07
C LEU A 34 -3.54 10.24 -4.49
N ASP A 35 -2.46 10.71 -5.11
CA ASP A 35 -2.31 12.10 -5.54
C ASP A 35 -2.77 12.29 -6.98
N ARG A 36 -2.36 11.38 -7.87
CA ARG A 36 -2.75 11.35 -9.28
C ARG A 36 -2.68 9.94 -9.84
N ALA A 37 -3.60 9.63 -10.74
CA ALA A 37 -3.58 8.39 -11.53
C ALA A 37 -3.70 8.74 -13.02
N SER A 38 -2.83 8.16 -13.84
CA SER A 38 -2.86 8.29 -15.30
C SER A 38 -2.57 6.93 -15.92
N GLY A 39 -3.60 6.30 -16.49
CA GLY A 39 -3.53 4.91 -16.93
C GLY A 39 -3.13 3.99 -15.76
N SER A 40 -2.13 3.13 -15.97
CA SER A 40 -1.62 2.22 -14.94
C SER A 40 -0.69 2.87 -13.90
N HIS A 41 -0.27 4.12 -14.13
CA HIS A 41 0.65 4.82 -13.24
C HIS A 41 -0.11 5.56 -12.14
N HIS A 42 0.17 5.19 -10.90
CA HIS A 42 -0.39 5.81 -9.71
C HIS A 42 0.73 6.51 -8.95
N CYS A 43 0.65 7.83 -8.81
CA CYS A 43 1.53 8.58 -7.91
C CYS A 43 0.84 8.75 -6.56
N TRP A 44 1.56 8.41 -5.50
CA TRP A 44 1.07 8.45 -4.14
C TRP A 44 1.83 9.52 -3.36
N ARG A 45 1.10 10.24 -2.51
CA ARG A 45 1.68 11.20 -1.56
C ARG A 45 1.60 10.62 -0.17
N TRP A 46 2.72 10.58 0.52
CA TRP A 46 2.75 10.36 1.96
C TRP A 46 2.54 11.69 2.66
N SER A 47 1.62 11.72 3.63
CA SER A 47 1.45 12.87 4.51
C SER A 47 1.70 12.41 5.94
N SER A 48 2.76 12.94 6.55
CA SER A 48 3.00 12.83 7.98
C SER A 48 2.10 13.82 8.72
N ASN A 49 0.78 13.60 8.71
CA ASN A 49 -0.08 14.37 9.61
C ASN A 49 0.03 13.75 11.01
N THR A 50 1.17 13.97 11.64
CA THR A 50 1.35 13.80 13.08
C THR A 50 0.77 15.05 13.73
N ALA A 51 -0.51 14.99 14.08
CA ALA A 51 -1.10 15.91 15.06
C ALA A 51 -0.79 15.41 16.47
#